data_AF-A0A6C1N5E1-F1
#
_entry.id   AF-A0A6C1N5E1-F1
#
_cell.length_a   1.000
_cell.length_b   1.000
_cell.length_c   1.000
_cell.angle_alpha   90.00
_cell.angle_beta   90.00
_cell.angle_gamma   90.00
#
_symmetry.space_group_name_H-M   'P 1'
#
loop_
_entity.id
_entity.type
_entity.pdbx_description
1 polymer ?
#
loop_
_entity_poly.entity_id
_entity_poly.type
_entity_poly.pdbx_seq_one_letter_code
_entity_poly.pdbx_strand_id
1 'polypeptide(L)'
;MRSDSIDLAITDCLLAIAQELQQLDLWQQTPPAASDLASQQPFCVDTLTFQQWLQFVLLPQVQQLIDAGQPLPAAAAIAPMAEESFRHQAIPAAVLVNRLRELDRLISDNP
;
A
#
# COMPACT_ATOMS: atom_id res chain seq x y z
N MET A 1 -22.53 -10.65 -0.78
CA MET A 1 -22.08 -12.05 -0.86
C MET A 1 -20.87 -12.29 -1.75
N ARG A 2 -20.73 -11.74 -2.98
CA ARG A 2 -19.45 -11.82 -3.72
C ARG A 2 -18.41 -10.76 -3.29
N SER A 3 -18.84 -9.57 -2.85
CA SER A 3 -17.94 -8.49 -2.39
C SER A 3 -17.25 -8.82 -1.06
N ASP A 4 -17.98 -9.39 -0.09
CA ASP A 4 -17.44 -9.70 1.23
C ASP A 4 -16.18 -10.60 1.23
N SER A 5 -16.07 -11.53 0.27
CA SER A 5 -14.93 -12.44 0.18
C SER A 5 -13.68 -11.81 -0.42
N ILE A 6 -13.84 -10.81 -1.31
CA ILE A 6 -12.70 -10.09 -1.89
C ILE A 6 -12.21 -9.02 -0.93
N ASP A 7 -13.13 -8.34 -0.24
CA ASP A 7 -12.84 -7.35 0.79
C ASP A 7 -12.00 -7.97 1.93
N LEU A 8 -12.34 -9.20 2.33
CA LEU A 8 -11.54 -9.97 3.29
C LEU A 8 -10.13 -10.28 2.76
N ALA A 9 -10.02 -10.74 1.52
CA ALA A 9 -8.73 -11.05 0.90
C ALA A 9 -7.83 -9.82 0.79
N ILE A 10 -8.41 -8.66 0.49
CA ILE A 10 -7.68 -7.39 0.45
C ILE A 10 -7.23 -7.01 1.86
N THR A 11 -8.12 -7.10 2.85
CA THR A 11 -7.80 -6.81 4.26
C THR A 11 -6.63 -7.69 4.77
N ASP A 12 -6.65 -8.99 4.48
CA ASP A 12 -5.54 -9.90 4.77
C ASP A 12 -4.25 -9.49 4.05
N CYS A 13 -4.36 -9.03 2.80
CA CYS A 13 -3.21 -8.55 2.04
C CYS A 13 -2.61 -7.27 2.64
N LEU A 14 -3.45 -6.31 3.08
CA LEU A 14 -3.02 -5.10 3.78
C LEU A 14 -2.28 -5.44 5.07
N LEU A 15 -2.79 -6.40 5.84
CA LEU A 15 -2.15 -6.87 7.06
C LEU A 15 -0.77 -7.52 6.76
N ALA A 16 -0.70 -8.37 5.74
CA ALA A 16 0.56 -8.99 5.32
C ALA A 16 1.59 -7.93 4.89
N ILE A 17 1.18 -6.90 4.15
CA ILE A 17 2.06 -5.77 3.77
C ILE A 17 2.58 -5.05 5.03
N ALA A 18 1.73 -4.76 6.00
CA ALA A 18 2.12 -4.12 7.25
C ALA A 18 3.13 -4.98 8.05
N GLN A 19 2.94 -6.29 8.08
CA GLN A 19 3.87 -7.23 8.72
C GLN A 19 5.23 -7.25 8.01
N GLU A 20 5.26 -7.32 6.69
CA GLU A 20 6.50 -7.29 5.91
C GLU A 20 7.27 -5.97 6.12
N LEU A 21 6.58 -4.84 6.16
CA LEU A 21 7.20 -3.55 6.49
C LEU A 21 7.86 -3.57 7.88
N GLN A 22 7.26 -4.22 8.87
CA GLN A 22 7.85 -4.38 10.19
C GLN A 22 9.05 -5.33 10.18
N GLN A 23 8.96 -6.46 9.47
CA GLN A 23 10.06 -7.43 9.35
C GLN A 23 11.29 -6.85 8.64
N LEU A 24 11.07 -5.90 7.73
CA LEU A 24 12.13 -5.21 6.99
C LEU A 24 12.65 -3.95 7.71
N ASP A 25 12.21 -3.67 8.95
CA ASP A 25 12.52 -2.43 9.69
C ASP A 25 12.15 -1.13 8.92
N LEU A 26 11.17 -1.22 8.02
CA LEU A 26 10.66 -0.10 7.22
C LEU A 26 9.45 0.58 7.85
N TRP A 27 8.82 -0.08 8.82
CA TRP A 27 7.66 0.44 9.55
C TRP A 27 8.05 1.61 10.44
N GLN A 28 7.37 2.75 10.28
CA GLN A 28 7.61 3.94 11.08
C GLN A 28 6.54 4.11 12.15
N GLN A 29 6.94 4.31 13.41
CA GLN A 29 5.97 4.55 14.50
C GLN A 29 5.37 5.96 14.44
N THR A 30 6.15 6.92 13.95
CA THR A 30 5.76 8.33 13.89
C THR A 30 5.24 8.67 12.49
N PRO A 31 4.00 9.18 12.35
CA PRO A 31 3.51 9.66 11.07
C PRO A 31 4.28 10.91 10.60
N PRO A 32 4.47 11.08 9.28
CA PRO A 32 4.99 12.33 8.72
C PRO A 32 4.03 13.50 8.96
N ALA A 33 4.48 14.72 8.68
CA ALA A 33 3.66 15.90 8.90
C ALA A 33 2.39 15.84 8.05
N ALA A 34 1.28 16.38 8.56
CA ALA A 34 0.02 16.42 7.82
C ALA A 34 0.15 17.17 6.47
N SER A 35 1.07 18.12 6.37
CA SER A 35 1.42 18.81 5.13
C SER A 35 2.04 17.87 4.09
N ASP A 36 2.86 16.90 4.52
CA ASP A 36 3.53 15.94 3.64
C ASP A 36 2.53 14.89 3.16
N LEU A 37 1.62 14.45 4.04
CA LEU A 37 0.51 13.56 3.69
C LEU A 37 -0.48 14.18 2.72
N ALA A 38 -0.56 15.51 2.65
CA ALA A 38 -1.49 16.25 1.79
C ALA A 38 -0.93 16.57 0.39
N SER A 39 0.25 16.03 0.03
CA SER A 39 0.81 16.23 -1.32
C SER A 39 -0.17 15.76 -2.40
N GLN A 40 -0.25 16.56 -3.48
CA GLN A 40 -1.07 16.29 -4.65
C GLN A 40 -0.34 15.47 -5.72
N GLN A 41 0.95 15.21 -5.54
CA GLN A 41 1.73 14.38 -6.46
C GLN A 41 1.32 12.91 -6.32
N PRO A 42 1.40 12.12 -7.40
CA PRO A 42 1.14 10.68 -7.32
C PRO A 42 2.11 10.05 -6.32
N PHE A 43 1.58 9.18 -5.44
CA PHE A 43 2.32 8.53 -4.35
C PHE A 43 3.02 9.48 -3.36
N CYS A 44 2.69 10.77 -3.35
CA CYS A 44 3.37 11.79 -2.53
C CYS A 44 4.90 11.76 -2.69
N VAL A 45 5.42 11.42 -3.87
CA VAL A 45 6.87 11.16 -4.10
C VAL A 45 7.79 12.34 -3.78
N ASP A 46 7.24 13.56 -3.71
CA ASP A 46 7.97 14.79 -3.40
C ASP A 46 8.19 14.99 -1.89
N THR A 47 7.34 14.40 -1.07
CA THR A 47 7.25 14.65 0.38
C THR A 47 7.45 13.40 1.23
N LEU A 48 7.13 12.22 0.70
CA LEU A 48 7.16 10.96 1.42
C LEU A 48 8.14 9.97 0.78
N THR A 49 8.78 9.19 1.63
CA THR A 49 9.38 7.92 1.19
C THR A 49 8.29 6.92 0.81
N PHE A 50 8.61 5.98 -0.08
CA PHE A 50 7.63 4.99 -0.54
C PHE A 50 7.01 4.18 0.62
N GLN A 51 7.81 3.78 1.62
CA GLN A 51 7.31 3.09 2.82
C GLN A 51 6.36 3.96 3.67
N GLN A 52 6.60 5.28 3.77
CA GLN A 52 5.69 6.19 4.48
C GLN A 52 4.37 6.33 3.74
N TRP A 53 4.44 6.49 2.41
CA TRP A 53 3.24 6.53 1.59
C TRP A 53 2.43 5.23 1.70
N LEU A 54 3.08 4.06 1.63
CA LEU A 54 2.43 2.77 1.84
C LEU A 54 1.70 2.73 3.18
N GLN A 55 2.42 3.00 4.26
CA GLN A 55 1.91 2.83 5.62
C GLN A 55 0.82 3.84 5.98
N PHE A 56 1.02 5.12 5.65
CA PHE A 56 0.18 6.20 6.16
C PHE A 56 -0.86 6.72 5.17
N VAL A 57 -0.73 6.37 3.88
CA VAL A 57 -1.70 6.77 2.85
C VAL A 57 -2.41 5.54 2.30
N LEU A 58 -1.69 4.61 1.66
CA LEU A 58 -2.31 3.50 0.95
C LEU A 58 -3.09 2.56 1.89
N LEU A 59 -2.44 2.01 2.92
CA LEU A 59 -3.07 1.04 3.83
C LEU A 59 -4.35 1.58 4.48
N PRO A 60 -4.35 2.76 5.14
CA PRO A 60 -5.58 3.29 5.75
C PRO A 60 -6.61 3.70 4.71
N GLN A 61 -6.22 4.20 3.54
CA GLN A 61 -7.16 4.60 2.49
C GLN A 61 -7.92 3.38 1.92
N VAL A 62 -7.21 2.30 1.58
CA VAL A 62 -7.86 1.08 1.06
C VAL A 62 -8.79 0.48 2.12
N GLN A 63 -8.34 0.41 3.38
CA GLN A 63 -9.18 -0.07 4.48
C GLN A 63 -10.46 0.75 4.63
N GLN A 64 -10.36 2.08 4.63
CA GLN A 64 -11.53 2.97 4.73
C GLN A 64 -12.52 2.78 3.58
N LEU A 65 -12.04 2.54 2.36
CA LEU A 65 -12.91 2.31 1.21
C LEU A 65 -13.65 0.98 1.32
N ILE A 66 -12.97 -0.07 1.81
CA ILE A 66 -13.60 -1.36 2.12
C ILE A 66 -14.69 -1.18 3.18
N ASP A 67 -14.36 -0.55 4.31
CA ASP A 67 -15.32 -0.30 5.40
C ASP A 67 -16.52 0.55 4.95
N ALA A 68 -16.30 1.47 4.01
CA ALA A 68 -17.35 2.31 3.42
C ALA A 68 -18.11 1.63 2.27
N GLY A 69 -17.70 0.42 1.84
CA GLY A 69 -18.25 -0.25 0.66
C GLY A 69 -18.10 0.56 -0.64
N GLN A 70 -17.06 1.39 -0.71
CA GLN A 70 -16.77 2.24 -1.87
C GLN A 70 -15.86 1.52 -2.87
N PRO A 71 -15.92 1.90 -4.16
CA PRO A 71 -15.01 1.37 -5.16
C PRO A 71 -13.57 1.70 -4.78
N LEU A 72 -12.69 0.73 -4.95
CA LEU A 72 -11.27 0.86 -4.68
C LEU A 72 -10.62 1.71 -5.78
N PRO A 73 -9.55 2.46 -5.47
CA PRO A 73 -8.86 3.24 -6.48
C PRO A 73 -8.33 2.28 -7.55
N ALA A 74 -8.57 2.59 -8.83
CA ALA A 74 -8.01 1.83 -9.94
C ALA A 74 -6.50 1.65 -9.73
N ALA A 75 -6.01 0.41 -9.89
CA ALA A 75 -4.66 0.02 -9.52
C ALA A 75 -3.62 1.07 -9.92
N ALA A 76 -3.12 1.79 -8.91
CA ALA A 76 -1.91 2.54 -9.05
C ALA A 76 -0.81 1.49 -9.25
N ALA A 77 0.17 1.72 -10.11
CA ALA A 77 1.22 0.75 -10.37
C ALA A 77 2.16 0.62 -9.14
N ILE A 78 1.66 0.04 -8.04
CA ILE A 78 2.29 0.04 -6.72
C ILE A 78 3.44 -0.94 -6.70
N ALA A 79 3.24 -2.17 -7.22
CA ALA A 79 4.30 -3.17 -7.32
C ALA A 79 5.54 -2.68 -8.09
N PRO A 80 5.45 -2.12 -9.32
CA PRO A 80 6.63 -1.63 -10.02
C PRO A 80 7.26 -0.40 -9.33
N MET A 81 6.47 0.45 -8.66
CA MET A 81 7.00 1.56 -7.88
C MET A 81 7.80 1.08 -6.66
N ALA A 82 7.33 0.01 -6.01
CA ALA A 82 8.04 -0.65 -4.92
C ALA A 82 9.36 -1.24 -5.38
N GLU A 83 9.36 -1.97 -6.51
CA GLU A 83 10.57 -2.53 -7.09
C GLU A 83 11.61 -1.46 -7.37
N GLU A 84 11.21 -0.34 -7.98
CA GLU A 84 12.13 0.77 -8.24
C GLU A 84 12.63 1.40 -6.94
N SER A 85 11.76 1.65 -5.96
CA SER A 85 12.12 2.27 -4.68
C SER A 85 13.09 1.42 -3.86
N PHE A 86 12.89 0.09 -3.83
CA PHE A 86 13.73 -0.83 -3.04
C PHE A 86 14.98 -1.29 -3.78
N ARG A 87 14.99 -1.32 -5.12
CA ARG A 87 16.19 -1.65 -5.92
C ARG A 87 17.35 -0.73 -5.56
N HIS A 88 17.09 0.55 -5.33
CA HIS A 88 18.10 1.53 -4.95
C HIS A 88 18.64 1.36 -3.52
N GLN A 89 17.92 0.64 -2.65
CA GLN A 89 18.22 0.54 -1.22
C GLN A 89 18.85 -0.82 -0.83
N ALA A 90 19.03 -1.74 -1.78
CA ALA A 90 19.53 -3.11 -1.54
C ALA A 90 18.73 -3.89 -0.48
N ILE A 91 17.46 -3.56 -0.28
CA ILE A 91 16.56 -4.23 0.66
C ILE A 91 16.02 -5.50 -0.03
N PRO A 92 16.01 -6.67 0.64
CA PRO A 92 15.42 -7.91 0.11
C PRO A 92 13.88 -7.87 0.17
N ALA A 93 13.26 -6.85 -0.44
CA ALA A 93 11.83 -6.59 -0.40
C ALA A 93 11.01 -7.46 -1.37
N ALA A 94 11.54 -8.60 -1.84
CA ALA A 94 10.87 -9.45 -2.82
C ALA A 94 9.51 -9.96 -2.32
N VAL A 95 9.42 -10.29 -1.03
CA VAL A 95 8.15 -10.74 -0.41
C VAL A 95 7.16 -9.58 -0.36
N LEU A 96 7.58 -8.41 0.13
CA LEU A 96 6.76 -7.19 0.15
C LEU A 96 6.24 -6.82 -1.24
N VAL A 97 7.11 -6.80 -2.26
CA VAL A 97 6.73 -6.53 -3.66
C VAL A 97 5.70 -7.53 -4.16
N ASN A 98 5.85 -8.82 -3.85
CA ASN A 98 4.86 -9.83 -4.21
C ASN A 98 3.51 -9.61 -3.53
N ARG A 99 3.48 -9.15 -2.27
CA ARG A 99 2.23 -8.77 -1.60
C ARG A 99 1.56 -7.57 -2.26
N LEU A 100 2.34 -6.55 -2.62
CA LEU A 100 1.83 -5.37 -3.33
C LEU A 100 1.27 -5.74 -4.70
N ARG A 101 1.90 -6.68 -5.41
CA ARG A 101 1.39 -7.21 -6.69
C ARG A 101 0.07 -7.97 -6.52
N GLU A 102 -0.07 -8.75 -5.45
CA GLU A 102 -1.34 -9.41 -5.17
C GLU A 102 -2.43 -8.38 -4.82
N LEU A 103 -2.11 -7.35 -4.04
CA LEU A 103 -3.02 -6.24 -3.77
C LEU A 103 -3.48 -5.56 -5.08
N ASP A 104 -2.55 -5.21 -5.98
CA ASP A 104 -2.85 -4.62 -7.29
C ASP A 104 -3.81 -5.50 -8.10
N ARG A 105 -3.61 -6.83 -8.06
CA ARG A 105 -4.47 -7.79 -8.75
C ARG A 105 -5.87 -7.85 -8.14
N LEU A 106 -5.97 -7.95 -6.81
CA LEU A 106 -7.25 -8.02 -6.09
C LEU A 106 -8.10 -6.75 -6.34
N ILE A 107 -7.45 -5.59 -6.40
CA ILE A 107 -8.11 -4.30 -6.70
C ILE A 107 -8.52 -4.23 -8.18
N SER A 108 -7.63 -4.62 -9.10
CA SER A 108 -7.91 -4.57 -10.55
C SER A 108 -9.05 -5.50 -10.97
N ASP A 109 -9.15 -6.67 -10.35
CA ASP A 109 -10.21 -7.65 -10.61
C ASP A 109 -11.58 -7.19 -10.06
N ASN A 110 -11.65 -6.09 -9.29
CA ASN A 110 -12.88 -5.56 -8.69
C ASN A 110 -12.92 -4.01 -8.66
N PRO A 111 -13.22 -3.37 -9.81
CA PRO A 111 -13.35 -1.91 -9.93
C PRO A 111 -14.63 -1.33 -9.29
#